data_AF-A0A813DVZ5-F1
#
_entry.id   AF-A0A813DVZ5-F1
#
_cell.length_a   1.000
_cell.length_b   1.000
_cell.length_c   1.000
_cell.angle_alpha   90.00
_cell.angle_beta   90.00
_cell.angle_gamma   90.00
#
_symmetry.space_group_name_H-M   'P 1'
#
loop_
_entity.id
_entity.type
_entity.pdbx_description
1 polymer ?
#
loop_
_entity_poly.entity_id
_entity_poly.type
_entity_poly.pdbx_seq_one_letter_code
_entity_poly.pdbx_strand_id
1 'polypeptide(L)'
;MSAKLKGIYDALDHANYKSALKLCSGFLQKLPGHALCRALHAVALERSGRRDEALQFCHETVAAGAIAEVGSAASLDDTCLSTLQVVFRRCRDQSAITQMYEAALAREPDSEEFAACLFFAALREGDFTKAQQVATKVYRMLNKPHLLRWVITSILLQVRAGGPDKALDLAAMMLQKAPINMEALKLDEPAPFNRGELYLLLLHLSTLQMQHKQVKALELLEACKGLVKLPSDLTALRVQLFSEGGQLAEAVQEARRQVLSSPGSCGAVQDYARLVFDCRPSRPSNSSPFPSVSSLEEVEQHRTKDEVWNALLLFRHFQQVKETGISSGGGSGVNRVAFIGELELRRAGLAASELKGNATSAADVADLVGTMEAFVLRFGSRCHCFFDLKPFLCLLQAGFRPNSHFSIN
;
A
#
# COMPACT_ATOMS: atom_id res chain seq x y z
N MET A 1 2.61 -40.67 -8.48
CA MET A 1 3.27 -39.92 -9.58
C MET A 1 4.18 -40.88 -10.34
N SER A 2 4.03 -41.05 -11.66
CA SER A 2 4.80 -42.04 -12.42
C SER A 2 6.31 -41.69 -12.43
N ALA A 3 7.20 -42.69 -12.42
CA ALA A 3 8.66 -42.47 -12.45
C ALA A 3 9.12 -41.59 -13.63
N LYS A 4 8.35 -41.57 -14.73
CA LYS A 4 8.62 -40.74 -15.91
C LYS A 4 8.35 -39.25 -15.67
N LEU A 5 7.26 -38.91 -14.97
CA LEU A 5 6.99 -37.51 -14.60
C LEU A 5 8.05 -36.99 -13.62
N LYS A 6 8.51 -37.84 -12.69
CA LYS A 6 9.62 -37.49 -11.79
C LYS A 6 10.87 -37.07 -12.56
N GLY A 7 11.28 -37.84 -13.59
CA GLY A 7 12.43 -37.47 -14.42
C GLY A 7 12.27 -36.14 -15.17
N ILE A 8 11.05 -35.74 -15.52
CA ILE A 8 10.76 -34.43 -16.13
C ILE A 8 10.95 -33.32 -15.08
N TYR A 9 10.39 -33.48 -13.87
CA TYR A 9 10.58 -32.53 -12.78
C TYR A 9 12.05 -32.38 -12.40
N ASP A 10 12.78 -33.50 -12.22
CA ASP A 10 14.20 -33.48 -11.91
C ASP A 10 14.99 -32.70 -12.99
N ALA A 11 14.69 -32.90 -14.28
CA ALA A 11 15.35 -32.16 -15.35
C ALA A 11 15.02 -30.65 -15.34
N LEU A 12 13.79 -30.26 -14.99
CA LEU A 12 13.38 -28.86 -14.84
C LEU A 12 14.07 -28.20 -13.64
N ASP A 13 14.16 -28.89 -12.51
CA ASP A 13 14.76 -28.38 -11.27
C ASP A 13 16.27 -28.17 -11.42
N HIS A 14 16.95 -29.03 -12.19
CA HIS A 14 18.36 -28.86 -12.55
C HIS A 14 18.60 -27.88 -13.71
N ALA A 15 17.56 -27.13 -14.12
CA ALA A 15 17.59 -26.20 -15.26
C ALA A 15 18.05 -26.83 -16.59
N ASN A 16 17.93 -28.15 -16.75
CA ASN A 16 18.31 -28.85 -17.97
C ASN A 16 17.13 -28.94 -18.95
N TYR A 17 16.74 -27.78 -19.49
CA TYR A 17 15.54 -27.64 -20.31
C TYR A 17 15.56 -28.48 -21.60
N LYS A 18 16.74 -28.67 -22.22
CA LYS A 18 16.88 -29.53 -23.40
C LYS A 18 16.54 -30.99 -23.08
N SER A 19 16.96 -31.48 -21.92
CA SER A 19 16.62 -32.83 -21.46
C SER A 19 15.13 -32.94 -21.14
N ALA A 20 14.58 -31.95 -20.43
CA ALA A 20 13.15 -31.90 -20.10
C ALA A 20 12.27 -31.96 -21.38
N LEU A 21 12.60 -31.17 -22.41
CA LEU A 21 11.88 -31.18 -23.68
C LEU A 21 11.92 -32.56 -24.37
N LYS A 22 13.06 -33.25 -24.35
CA LYS A 22 13.20 -34.61 -24.91
C LYS A 22 12.34 -35.61 -24.14
N LEU A 23 12.36 -35.56 -22.81
CA LEU A 23 11.56 -36.44 -21.96
C LEU A 23 10.06 -36.22 -22.15
N CYS A 24 9.63 -34.95 -22.19
CA CYS A 24 8.24 -34.58 -22.52
C CYS A 24 7.83 -35.09 -23.90
N SER A 25 8.65 -34.85 -24.93
CA SER A 25 8.35 -35.30 -26.30
C SER A 25 8.19 -36.82 -26.39
N GLY A 26 9.11 -37.57 -25.77
CA GLY A 26 9.04 -39.04 -25.73
C GLY A 26 7.85 -39.56 -24.93
N PHE A 27 7.38 -38.82 -23.91
CA PHE A 27 6.17 -39.15 -23.18
C PHE A 27 4.91 -38.88 -24.03
N LEU A 28 4.84 -37.71 -24.68
CA LEU A 28 3.71 -37.30 -25.51
C LEU A 28 3.56 -38.12 -26.79
N GLN A 29 4.63 -38.73 -27.31
CA GLN A 29 4.50 -39.73 -28.38
C GLN A 29 3.65 -40.94 -27.99
N LYS A 30 3.66 -41.32 -26.70
CA LYS A 30 2.89 -42.46 -26.18
C LYS A 30 1.50 -42.05 -25.71
N LEU A 31 1.39 -40.86 -25.13
CA LEU A 31 0.16 -40.31 -24.56
C LEU A 31 0.02 -38.83 -24.98
N PRO A 32 -0.37 -38.55 -26.24
CA PRO A 32 -0.35 -37.21 -26.82
C PRO A 32 -1.31 -36.22 -26.13
N GLY A 33 -2.38 -36.76 -25.54
CA GLY A 33 -3.36 -35.98 -24.80
C GLY A 33 -3.01 -35.70 -23.35
N HIS A 34 -1.88 -36.19 -22.80
CA HIS A 34 -1.63 -36.05 -21.36
C HIS A 34 -1.40 -34.60 -20.93
N ALA A 35 -2.40 -33.99 -20.29
CA ALA A 35 -2.44 -32.54 -20.04
C ALA A 35 -1.27 -32.03 -19.18
N LEU A 36 -0.98 -32.68 -18.05
CA LEU A 36 0.14 -32.26 -17.20
C LEU A 36 1.50 -32.33 -17.90
N CYS A 37 1.79 -33.40 -18.66
CA CYS A 37 3.03 -33.48 -19.42
C CYS A 37 3.12 -32.39 -20.49
N ARG A 38 1.97 -32.01 -21.09
CA ARG A 38 1.91 -30.88 -22.01
C ARG A 38 2.21 -29.55 -21.31
N ALA A 39 1.65 -29.32 -20.12
CA ALA A 39 1.94 -28.14 -19.32
C ALA A 39 3.43 -28.04 -18.93
N LEU A 40 4.05 -29.16 -18.51
CA LEU A 40 5.49 -29.22 -18.21
C LEU A 40 6.35 -28.98 -19.44
N HIS A 41 5.91 -29.43 -20.62
CA HIS A 41 6.57 -29.14 -21.88
C HIS A 41 6.57 -27.64 -22.18
N ALA A 42 5.44 -26.96 -21.97
CA ALA A 42 5.35 -25.51 -22.12
C ALA A 42 6.26 -24.76 -21.12
N VAL A 43 6.38 -25.23 -19.88
CA VAL A 43 7.34 -24.69 -18.90
C VAL A 43 8.77 -24.81 -19.44
N ALA A 44 9.17 -25.97 -19.96
CA ALA A 44 10.50 -26.14 -20.51
C ALA A 44 10.76 -25.23 -21.73
N LEU A 45 9.76 -25.04 -22.60
CA LEU A 45 9.83 -24.12 -23.74
C LEU A 45 10.04 -22.67 -23.27
N GLU A 46 9.20 -22.19 -22.34
CA GLU A 46 9.30 -20.83 -21.79
C GLU A 46 10.66 -20.59 -21.14
N ARG A 47 11.13 -21.52 -20.30
CA ARG A 47 12.42 -21.41 -19.62
C ARG A 47 13.61 -21.46 -20.56
N SER A 48 13.46 -22.07 -21.73
CA SER A 48 14.47 -22.08 -22.80
C SER A 48 14.46 -20.80 -23.68
N GLY A 49 13.55 -19.86 -23.41
CA GLY A 49 13.43 -18.60 -24.15
C GLY A 49 12.42 -18.64 -25.32
N ARG A 50 11.80 -19.79 -25.59
CA ARG A 50 10.85 -19.99 -26.69
C ARG A 50 9.42 -19.67 -26.25
N ARG A 51 9.19 -18.39 -25.91
CA ARG A 51 7.94 -17.95 -25.26
C ARG A 51 6.69 -18.08 -26.14
N ASP A 52 6.79 -17.73 -27.42
CA ASP A 52 5.64 -17.77 -28.32
C ASP A 52 5.17 -19.20 -28.56
N GLU A 53 6.12 -20.13 -28.75
CA GLU A 53 5.81 -21.55 -28.84
C GLU A 53 5.22 -22.10 -27.54
N ALA A 54 5.74 -21.67 -26.38
CA ALA A 54 5.20 -22.07 -25.09
C ALA A 54 3.74 -21.62 -24.92
N LEU A 55 3.43 -20.37 -25.30
CA LEU A 55 2.07 -19.83 -25.27
C LEU A 55 1.14 -20.60 -26.19
N GLN A 56 1.53 -20.81 -27.46
CA GLN A 56 0.74 -21.59 -28.40
C GLN A 56 0.45 -22.98 -27.82
N PHE A 57 1.47 -23.63 -27.27
CA PHE A 57 1.32 -24.95 -26.66
C PHE A 57 0.40 -24.96 -25.45
N CYS A 58 0.42 -23.90 -24.62
CA CYS A 58 -0.53 -23.71 -23.52
C CYS A 58 -1.97 -23.56 -24.05
N HIS A 59 -2.22 -22.71 -25.03
CA HIS A 59 -3.57 -22.51 -25.59
C HIS A 59 -4.14 -23.80 -26.20
N GLU A 60 -3.33 -24.54 -26.96
CA GLU A 60 -3.73 -25.85 -27.50
C GLU A 60 -4.06 -26.84 -26.39
N THR A 61 -3.29 -26.83 -25.30
CA THR A 61 -3.52 -27.72 -24.15
C THR A 61 -4.83 -27.37 -23.43
N VAL A 62 -5.10 -26.08 -23.24
CA VAL A 62 -6.37 -25.61 -22.64
C VAL A 62 -7.54 -25.98 -23.54
N ALA A 63 -7.45 -25.75 -24.85
CA ALA A 63 -8.51 -26.08 -25.81
C ALA A 63 -8.80 -27.59 -25.85
N ALA A 64 -7.76 -28.44 -25.88
CA ALA A 64 -7.91 -29.89 -25.85
C ALA A 64 -8.51 -30.37 -24.52
N GLY A 65 -8.07 -29.79 -23.41
CA GLY A 65 -8.57 -30.14 -22.09
C GLY A 65 -10.01 -29.68 -21.84
N ALA A 66 -10.45 -28.59 -22.47
CA ALA A 66 -11.82 -28.08 -22.37
C ALA A 66 -12.87 -29.04 -22.97
N ILE A 67 -12.51 -29.88 -23.95
CA ILE A 67 -13.40 -30.88 -24.57
C ILE A 67 -13.19 -32.31 -24.06
N ALA A 68 -12.12 -32.56 -23.29
CA ALA A 68 -11.82 -33.89 -22.77
C ALA A 68 -12.84 -34.36 -21.73
N GLU A 69 -13.03 -35.67 -21.55
CA GLU A 69 -13.85 -36.18 -20.42
C GLU A 69 -13.17 -35.87 -19.07
N VAL A 70 -13.97 -35.50 -18.06
CA VAL A 70 -13.48 -35.25 -16.69
C VAL A 70 -12.83 -36.53 -16.16
N GLY A 71 -11.63 -36.41 -15.58
CA GLY A 71 -10.87 -37.56 -15.06
C GLY A 71 -10.07 -38.34 -16.11
N SER A 72 -10.16 -37.97 -17.40
CA SER A 72 -9.28 -38.52 -18.43
C SER A 72 -7.85 -37.96 -18.31
N ALA A 73 -6.87 -38.61 -18.96
CA ALA A 73 -5.49 -38.10 -19.01
C ALA A 73 -5.36 -36.71 -19.67
N ALA A 74 -6.37 -36.30 -20.46
CA ALA A 74 -6.45 -35.00 -21.09
C ALA A 74 -7.22 -33.96 -20.26
N SER A 75 -7.80 -34.34 -19.12
CA SER A 75 -8.46 -33.39 -18.22
C SER A 75 -7.46 -32.44 -17.58
N LEU A 76 -7.89 -31.19 -17.38
CA LEU A 76 -7.11 -30.13 -16.76
C LEU A 76 -7.32 -30.17 -15.25
N ASP A 77 -6.61 -31.06 -14.56
CA ASP A 77 -6.58 -31.08 -13.10
C ASP A 77 -5.91 -29.81 -12.52
N ASP A 78 -6.05 -29.61 -11.20
CA ASP A 78 -5.49 -28.42 -10.52
C ASP A 78 -3.98 -28.28 -10.72
N THR A 79 -3.24 -29.40 -10.72
CA THR A 79 -1.79 -29.39 -10.95
C THR A 79 -1.45 -28.94 -12.38
N CYS A 80 -2.21 -29.37 -13.38
CA CYS A 80 -2.05 -28.92 -14.76
C CYS A 80 -2.38 -27.43 -14.91
N LEU A 81 -3.54 -26.99 -14.39
CA LEU A 81 -3.98 -25.59 -14.46
C LEU A 81 -2.99 -24.64 -13.78
N SER A 82 -2.53 -24.98 -12.57
CA SER A 82 -1.52 -24.18 -11.86
C SER A 82 -0.17 -24.15 -12.60
N THR A 83 0.22 -25.25 -13.26
CA THR A 83 1.43 -25.30 -14.10
C THR A 83 1.29 -24.39 -15.33
N LEU A 84 0.15 -24.45 -16.03
CA LEU A 84 -0.14 -23.57 -17.17
C LEU A 84 -0.18 -22.10 -16.75
N GLN A 85 -0.78 -21.80 -15.60
CA GLN A 85 -0.84 -20.45 -15.03
C GLN A 85 0.56 -19.84 -14.85
N VAL A 86 1.56 -20.64 -14.43
CA VAL A 86 2.95 -20.17 -14.31
C VAL A 86 3.49 -19.70 -15.66
N VAL A 87 3.23 -20.44 -16.73
CA VAL A 87 3.68 -20.08 -18.08
C VAL A 87 2.99 -18.82 -18.58
N PHE A 88 1.65 -18.76 -18.53
CA PHE A 88 0.89 -17.58 -18.93
C PHE A 88 1.34 -16.32 -18.19
N ARG A 89 1.55 -16.41 -16.86
CA ARG A 89 2.03 -15.29 -16.04
C ARG A 89 3.41 -14.80 -16.48
N ARG A 90 4.34 -15.71 -16.77
CA ARG A 90 5.70 -15.36 -17.22
C ARG A 90 5.71 -14.75 -18.61
N CYS A 91 4.76 -15.15 -19.46
CA CYS A 91 4.53 -14.56 -20.76
C CYS A 91 3.64 -13.31 -20.74
N ARG A 92 3.21 -12.84 -19.56
CA ARG A 92 2.36 -11.66 -19.34
C ARG A 92 0.96 -11.75 -19.99
N ASP A 93 0.45 -12.95 -20.21
CA ASP A 93 -0.92 -13.16 -20.67
C ASP A 93 -1.84 -13.45 -19.48
N GLN A 94 -2.28 -12.39 -18.79
CA GLN A 94 -3.18 -12.51 -17.65
C GLN A 94 -4.60 -12.92 -18.06
N SER A 95 -5.03 -12.54 -19.26
CA SER A 95 -6.37 -12.80 -19.80
C SER A 95 -6.60 -14.30 -20.02
N ALA A 96 -5.58 -15.02 -20.53
CA ALA A 96 -5.65 -16.46 -20.72
C ALA A 96 -5.84 -17.22 -19.41
N ILE A 97 -5.26 -16.74 -18.30
CA ILE A 97 -5.44 -17.35 -16.97
C ILE A 97 -6.91 -17.26 -16.54
N THR A 98 -7.53 -16.09 -16.69
CA THR A 98 -8.94 -15.87 -16.34
C THR A 98 -9.85 -16.76 -17.17
N GLN A 99 -9.67 -16.78 -18.51
CA GLN A 99 -10.46 -17.62 -19.42
C GLN A 99 -10.30 -19.12 -19.12
N MET A 100 -9.07 -19.56 -18.81
CA MET A 100 -8.78 -20.95 -18.47
C MET A 100 -9.53 -21.40 -17.21
N TYR A 101 -9.49 -20.61 -16.12
CA TYR A 101 -10.22 -20.96 -14.89
C TYR A 101 -11.73 -20.79 -15.03
N GLU A 102 -12.20 -19.89 -15.90
CA GLU A 102 -13.62 -19.76 -16.24
C GLU A 102 -14.15 -21.01 -16.93
N ALA A 103 -13.40 -21.54 -17.91
CA ALA A 103 -13.73 -22.81 -18.56
C ALA A 103 -13.68 -24.01 -17.59
N ALA A 104 -12.69 -24.05 -16.69
CA ALA A 104 -12.59 -25.10 -15.68
C ALA A 104 -13.79 -25.07 -14.70
N LEU A 105 -14.15 -23.88 -14.20
CA LEU A 105 -15.29 -23.72 -13.30
C LEU A 105 -16.64 -23.99 -13.99
N ALA A 106 -16.76 -23.75 -15.31
CA ALA A 106 -17.96 -24.10 -16.05
C ALA A 106 -18.19 -25.62 -16.11
N ARG A 107 -17.11 -26.41 -16.13
CA ARG A 107 -17.17 -27.88 -16.15
C ARG A 107 -17.41 -28.48 -14.77
N GLU A 108 -16.83 -27.87 -13.74
CA GLU A 108 -16.99 -28.28 -12.34
C GLU A 108 -17.52 -27.12 -11.50
N PRO A 109 -18.83 -26.78 -11.61
CA PRO A 109 -19.43 -25.59 -11.00
C PRO A 109 -19.32 -25.52 -9.48
N ASP A 110 -19.16 -26.66 -8.82
CA ASP A 110 -19.11 -26.82 -7.37
C ASP A 110 -17.67 -26.76 -6.81
N SER A 111 -16.65 -26.61 -7.68
CA SER A 111 -15.26 -26.53 -7.27
C SER A 111 -14.93 -25.19 -6.60
N GLU A 112 -14.75 -25.22 -5.27
CA GLU A 112 -14.29 -24.06 -4.49
C GLU A 112 -12.89 -23.59 -4.94
N GLU A 113 -12.01 -24.53 -5.29
CA GLU A 113 -10.63 -24.24 -5.70
C GLU A 113 -10.58 -23.49 -7.04
N PHE A 114 -11.31 -23.96 -8.05
CA PHE A 114 -11.37 -23.26 -9.34
C PHE A 114 -12.02 -21.90 -9.24
N ALA A 115 -13.06 -21.77 -8.41
CA ALA A 115 -13.71 -20.50 -8.19
C ALA A 115 -12.80 -19.50 -7.45
N ALA A 116 -12.01 -19.96 -6.47
CA ALA A 116 -10.99 -19.15 -5.83
C ALA A 116 -9.91 -18.70 -6.82
N CYS A 117 -9.40 -19.60 -7.65
CA CYS A 117 -8.41 -19.25 -8.68
C CYS A 117 -8.96 -18.24 -9.70
N LEU A 118 -10.19 -18.44 -10.18
CA LEU A 118 -10.85 -17.49 -11.09
C LEU A 118 -11.05 -16.12 -10.45
N PHE A 119 -11.48 -16.08 -9.18
CA PHE A 119 -11.63 -14.83 -8.43
C PHE A 119 -10.33 -14.03 -8.39
N PHE A 120 -9.22 -14.65 -7.98
CA PHE A 120 -7.92 -13.98 -7.93
C PHE A 120 -7.31 -13.69 -9.30
N ALA A 121 -7.68 -14.42 -10.35
CA ALA A 121 -7.31 -14.11 -11.72
C ALA A 121 -8.03 -12.83 -12.21
N ALA A 122 -9.34 -12.75 -12.00
CA ALA A 122 -10.16 -11.59 -12.35
C ALA A 122 -9.69 -10.32 -11.60
N LEU A 123 -9.38 -10.42 -10.31
CA LEU A 123 -8.82 -9.30 -9.54
C LEU A 123 -7.49 -8.77 -10.10
N ARG A 124 -6.63 -9.66 -10.62
CA ARG A 124 -5.34 -9.28 -11.21
C ARG A 124 -5.47 -8.65 -12.58
N GLU A 125 -6.48 -9.06 -13.35
CA GLU A 125 -6.81 -8.48 -14.65
C GLU A 125 -7.54 -7.13 -14.51
N GLY A 126 -8.09 -6.83 -13.33
CA GLY A 126 -8.90 -5.64 -13.09
C GLY A 126 -10.38 -5.81 -13.45
N ASP A 127 -10.82 -7.02 -13.81
CA ASP A 127 -12.23 -7.35 -14.02
C ASP A 127 -12.93 -7.58 -12.68
N PHE A 128 -13.19 -6.47 -11.98
CA PHE A 128 -13.78 -6.50 -10.65
C PHE A 128 -15.27 -6.91 -10.67
N THR A 129 -15.95 -6.76 -11.82
CA THR A 129 -17.33 -7.23 -12.01
C THR A 129 -17.37 -8.76 -12.04
N LYS A 130 -16.48 -9.41 -12.81
CA LYS A 130 -16.34 -10.87 -12.78
C LYS A 130 -15.93 -11.36 -11.39
N ALA A 131 -15.00 -10.68 -10.73
CA ALA A 131 -14.62 -11.01 -9.35
C ALA A 131 -15.83 -10.99 -8.40
N GLN A 132 -16.70 -9.98 -8.48
CA GLN A 132 -17.92 -9.91 -7.67
C GLN A 132 -18.88 -11.06 -8.00
N GLN A 133 -19.10 -11.37 -9.28
CA GLN A 133 -20.01 -12.44 -9.72
C GLN A 133 -19.56 -13.80 -9.17
N VAL A 134 -18.27 -14.12 -9.33
CA VAL A 134 -17.67 -15.36 -8.84
C VAL A 134 -17.75 -15.43 -7.33
N ALA A 135 -17.31 -14.38 -6.61
CA ALA A 135 -17.38 -14.35 -5.15
C ALA A 135 -18.82 -14.54 -4.62
N THR A 136 -19.80 -13.92 -5.30
CA THR A 136 -21.22 -14.04 -4.92
C THR A 136 -21.73 -15.46 -5.14
N LYS A 137 -21.36 -16.10 -6.26
CA LYS A 137 -21.72 -17.50 -6.55
C LYS A 137 -21.16 -18.44 -5.48
N VAL A 138 -19.87 -18.32 -5.18
CA VAL A 138 -19.18 -19.18 -4.19
C VAL A 138 -19.74 -18.96 -2.79
N TYR A 139 -20.03 -17.71 -2.42
CA TYR A 139 -20.68 -17.41 -1.14
C TYR A 139 -22.07 -18.05 -1.03
N ARG A 140 -22.90 -18.00 -2.08
CA ARG A 140 -24.24 -18.65 -2.06
C ARG A 140 -24.14 -20.16 -1.91
N MET A 141 -23.12 -20.78 -2.49
CA MET A 141 -22.92 -22.22 -2.45
C MET A 141 -22.43 -22.70 -1.07
N LEU A 142 -21.42 -22.02 -0.51
CA LEU A 142 -20.72 -22.49 0.68
C LEU A 142 -21.19 -21.82 1.98
N ASN A 143 -21.84 -20.66 1.87
CA ASN A 143 -22.31 -19.83 2.99
C ASN A 143 -21.24 -19.53 4.05
N LYS A 144 -19.95 -19.48 3.67
CA LYS A 144 -18.85 -19.18 4.61
C LYS A 144 -18.68 -17.66 4.78
N PRO A 145 -18.51 -17.14 6.01
CA PRO A 145 -18.49 -15.70 6.27
C PRO A 145 -17.27 -14.98 5.67
N HIS A 146 -16.15 -15.66 5.43
CA HIS A 146 -14.98 -15.03 4.82
C HIS A 146 -15.19 -14.72 3.32
N LEU A 147 -16.08 -15.42 2.64
CA LEU A 147 -16.40 -15.20 1.22
C LEU A 147 -17.24 -13.93 1.02
N LEU A 148 -18.01 -13.51 2.02
CA LEU A 148 -18.66 -12.18 2.00
C LEU A 148 -17.63 -11.07 1.82
N ARG A 149 -16.45 -11.22 2.45
CA ARG A 149 -15.37 -10.24 2.35
C ARG A 149 -14.87 -10.13 0.91
N TRP A 150 -14.83 -11.22 0.14
CA TRP A 150 -14.48 -11.20 -1.27
C TRP A 150 -15.51 -10.43 -2.11
N VAL A 151 -16.80 -10.64 -1.82
CA VAL A 151 -17.89 -9.89 -2.47
C VAL A 151 -17.75 -8.40 -2.20
N ILE A 152 -17.60 -8.00 -0.93
CA ILE A 152 -17.49 -6.60 -0.52
C ILE A 152 -16.24 -5.95 -1.12
N THR A 153 -15.08 -6.62 -1.05
CA THR A 153 -13.83 -6.12 -1.65
C THR A 153 -13.98 -5.89 -3.15
N SER A 154 -14.64 -6.80 -3.88
CA SER A 154 -14.86 -6.64 -5.32
C SER A 154 -15.78 -5.46 -5.64
N ILE A 155 -16.79 -5.21 -4.81
CA ILE A 155 -17.67 -4.04 -4.96
C ILE A 155 -16.88 -2.74 -4.73
N LEU A 156 -16.09 -2.67 -3.65
CA LEU A 156 -15.29 -1.49 -3.35
C LEU A 156 -14.26 -1.20 -4.44
N LEU A 157 -13.63 -2.24 -5.01
CA LEU A 157 -12.71 -2.10 -6.13
C LEU A 157 -13.41 -1.62 -7.40
N GLN A 158 -14.62 -2.12 -7.71
CA GLN A 158 -15.42 -1.62 -8.84
C GLN A 158 -15.70 -0.13 -8.72
N VAL A 159 -16.17 0.32 -7.56
CA VAL A 159 -16.49 1.75 -7.35
C VAL A 159 -15.22 2.60 -7.46
N ARG A 160 -14.09 2.15 -6.87
CA ARG A 160 -12.79 2.84 -7.03
C ARG A 160 -12.30 2.91 -8.48
N ALA A 161 -12.68 1.94 -9.31
CA ALA A 161 -12.34 1.90 -10.73
C ALA A 161 -13.31 2.70 -11.63
N GLY A 162 -14.23 3.48 -11.05
CA GLY A 162 -15.21 4.29 -11.79
C GLY A 162 -16.56 3.59 -12.01
N GLY A 163 -16.83 2.50 -11.31
CA GLY A 163 -18.14 1.84 -11.28
C GLY A 163 -19.22 2.65 -10.52
N PRO A 164 -20.48 2.17 -10.48
CA PRO A 164 -21.59 2.94 -9.93
C PRO A 164 -21.56 3.00 -8.40
N ASP A 165 -21.60 4.21 -7.83
CA ASP A 165 -21.62 4.45 -6.38
C ASP A 165 -22.78 3.75 -5.64
N LYS A 166 -23.91 3.52 -6.32
CA LYS A 166 -25.05 2.75 -5.76
C LYS A 166 -24.66 1.34 -5.31
N ALA A 167 -23.58 0.77 -5.86
CA ALA A 167 -23.06 -0.52 -5.42
C ALA A 167 -22.56 -0.49 -3.97
N LEU A 168 -22.20 0.69 -3.42
CA LEU A 168 -21.81 0.84 -2.02
C LEU A 168 -22.94 0.48 -1.04
N ASP A 169 -24.20 0.69 -1.42
CA ASP A 169 -25.35 0.29 -0.59
C ASP A 169 -25.43 -1.24 -0.49
N LEU A 170 -25.11 -1.95 -1.57
CA LEU A 170 -24.99 -3.41 -1.54
C LEU A 170 -23.83 -3.86 -0.64
N ALA A 171 -22.67 -3.20 -0.72
CA ALA A 171 -21.55 -3.50 0.18
C ALA A 171 -21.94 -3.29 1.65
N ALA A 172 -22.62 -2.18 1.97
CA ALA A 172 -23.12 -1.91 3.32
C ALA A 172 -24.12 -2.97 3.80
N MET A 173 -25.04 -3.43 2.95
CA MET A 173 -25.96 -4.52 3.29
C MET A 173 -25.24 -5.86 3.51
N MET A 174 -24.22 -6.17 2.70
CA MET A 174 -23.44 -7.39 2.88
C MET A 174 -22.62 -7.37 4.19
N LEU A 175 -22.10 -6.21 4.57
CA LEU A 175 -21.40 -6.01 5.83
C LEU A 175 -22.30 -6.21 7.06
N GLN A 176 -23.60 -5.91 6.98
CA GLN A 176 -24.55 -6.22 8.06
C GLN A 176 -24.68 -7.73 8.32
N LYS A 177 -24.39 -8.58 7.33
CA LYS A 177 -24.38 -10.05 7.49
C LYS A 177 -23.09 -10.59 8.09
N ALA A 178 -22.05 -9.76 8.16
CA ALA A 178 -20.78 -10.09 8.78
C ALA A 178 -20.43 -8.99 9.79
N PRO A 179 -21.16 -8.90 10.92
CA PRO A 179 -20.89 -7.87 11.92
C PRO A 179 -19.54 -8.14 12.60
N ILE A 180 -18.84 -7.06 12.95
CA ILE A 180 -17.64 -7.10 13.79
C ILE A 180 -18.07 -7.58 15.18
N ASN A 181 -17.33 -8.52 15.76
CA ASN A 181 -17.61 -8.99 17.12
C ASN A 181 -17.20 -7.94 18.16
N MET A 182 -18.10 -6.97 18.40
CA MET A 182 -17.88 -5.88 19.35
C MET A 182 -17.95 -6.34 20.81
N GLU A 183 -18.60 -7.46 21.12
CA GLU A 183 -18.74 -7.96 22.49
C GLU A 183 -17.39 -8.43 23.05
N ALA A 184 -16.59 -9.09 22.21
CA ALA A 184 -15.23 -9.50 22.55
C ALA A 184 -14.27 -8.31 22.82
N LEU A 185 -14.64 -7.09 22.42
CA LEU A 185 -13.83 -5.88 22.59
C LEU A 185 -14.17 -5.09 23.87
N LYS A 186 -15.30 -5.39 24.52
CA LYS A 186 -15.75 -4.71 25.75
C LYS A 186 -15.16 -5.30 27.03
N LEU A 187 -14.48 -6.45 26.91
CA LEU A 187 -13.77 -7.05 28.03
C LEU A 187 -12.53 -6.21 28.34
N ASP A 188 -12.23 -5.99 29.62
CA ASP A 188 -11.03 -5.26 30.08
C ASP A 188 -9.71 -5.97 29.74
N GLU A 189 -9.78 -7.16 29.13
CA GLU A 189 -8.62 -7.88 28.63
C GLU A 189 -8.22 -7.41 27.22
N PRO A 190 -6.91 -7.30 26.95
CA PRO A 190 -6.45 -6.94 25.61
C PRO A 190 -6.89 -8.03 24.61
N ALA A 191 -7.85 -7.69 23.76
CA ALA A 191 -8.38 -8.62 22.77
C ALA A 191 -7.23 -9.25 21.95
N PRO A 192 -7.24 -10.56 21.67
CA PRO A 192 -6.19 -11.16 20.86
C PRO A 192 -6.18 -10.54 19.46
N PHE A 193 -5.00 -10.47 18.84
CA PHE A 193 -4.91 -10.00 17.46
C PHE A 193 -5.67 -10.96 16.53
N ASN A 194 -6.72 -10.44 15.90
CA ASN A 194 -7.52 -11.19 14.95
C ASN A 194 -7.49 -10.49 13.58
N ARG A 195 -6.73 -11.07 12.66
CA ARG A 195 -6.59 -10.56 11.29
C ARG A 195 -7.93 -10.48 10.56
N GLY A 196 -8.84 -11.42 10.82
CA GLY A 196 -10.16 -11.47 10.19
C GLY A 196 -11.04 -10.29 10.59
N GLU A 197 -11.10 -10.00 11.89
CA GLU A 197 -11.85 -8.86 12.44
C GLU A 197 -11.25 -7.52 12.03
N LEU A 198 -9.91 -7.40 12.04
CA LEU A 198 -9.24 -6.20 11.54
C LEU A 198 -9.57 -5.95 10.07
N TYR A 199 -9.53 -6.98 9.22
CA TYR A 199 -9.86 -6.83 7.81
C TYR A 199 -11.33 -6.41 7.62
N LEU A 200 -12.23 -6.96 8.42
CA LEU A 200 -13.64 -6.58 8.41
C LEU A 200 -13.84 -5.11 8.81
N LEU A 201 -13.17 -4.64 9.87
CA LEU A 201 -13.14 -3.23 10.26
C LEU A 201 -12.69 -2.34 9.10
N LEU A 202 -11.59 -2.69 8.43
CA LEU A 202 -11.07 -1.92 7.29
C LEU A 202 -12.05 -1.86 6.10
N LEU A 203 -12.80 -2.94 5.86
CA LEU A 203 -13.86 -2.95 4.83
C LEU A 203 -15.04 -2.06 5.22
N HIS A 204 -15.46 -2.07 6.49
CA HIS A 204 -16.49 -1.15 6.98
C HIS A 204 -16.06 0.30 6.85
N LEU A 205 -14.85 0.64 7.32
CA LEU A 205 -14.30 1.99 7.21
C LEU A 205 -14.23 2.44 5.75
N SER A 206 -13.65 1.61 4.87
CA SER A 206 -13.57 1.90 3.44
C SER A 206 -14.95 2.14 2.82
N THR A 207 -15.96 1.34 3.18
CA THR A 207 -17.32 1.49 2.68
C THR A 207 -17.93 2.82 3.15
N LEU A 208 -17.79 3.16 4.43
CA LEU A 208 -18.31 4.41 4.99
C LEU A 208 -17.60 5.64 4.43
N GLN A 209 -16.29 5.58 4.23
CA GLN A 209 -15.48 6.62 3.60
C GLN A 209 -15.96 6.90 2.17
N MET A 210 -16.12 5.84 1.37
CA MET A 210 -16.61 5.96 -0.01
C MET A 210 -18.08 6.41 -0.09
N GLN A 211 -18.88 6.18 0.96
CA GLN A 211 -20.24 6.72 1.08
C GLN A 211 -20.29 8.15 1.64
N HIS A 212 -19.14 8.78 1.91
CA HIS A 212 -19.05 10.09 2.56
C HIS A 212 -19.78 10.15 3.92
N LYS A 213 -19.69 9.07 4.70
CA LYS A 213 -20.24 8.94 6.06
C LYS A 213 -19.13 8.98 7.11
N GLN A 214 -18.29 10.02 7.09
CA GLN A 214 -17.09 10.12 7.92
C GLN A 214 -17.37 10.08 9.43
N VAL A 215 -18.44 10.73 9.90
CA VAL A 215 -18.82 10.71 11.32
C VAL A 215 -19.04 9.28 11.81
N LYS A 216 -19.76 8.46 11.03
CA LYS A 216 -20.02 7.05 11.35
C LYS A 216 -18.75 6.20 11.28
N ALA A 217 -17.84 6.53 10.37
CA ALA A 217 -16.56 5.83 10.26
C ALA A 217 -15.69 6.08 11.50
N LEU A 218 -15.65 7.32 12.00
CA LEU A 218 -14.95 7.68 13.23
C LEU A 218 -15.57 7.00 14.46
N GLU A 219 -16.89 7.03 14.60
CA GLU A 219 -17.61 6.33 15.67
C GLU A 219 -17.27 4.83 15.69
N LEU A 220 -17.27 4.20 14.51
CA LEU A 220 -16.92 2.79 14.38
C LEU A 220 -15.44 2.52 14.74
N LEU A 221 -14.51 3.36 14.27
CA LEU A 221 -13.10 3.23 14.60
C LEU A 221 -12.86 3.33 16.11
N GLU A 222 -13.50 4.28 16.79
CA GLU A 222 -13.37 4.42 18.25
C GLU A 222 -13.97 3.24 19.01
N ALA A 223 -15.12 2.74 18.57
CA ALA A 223 -15.73 1.54 19.13
C ALA A 223 -14.85 0.28 18.94
N CYS A 224 -14.09 0.23 17.85
CA CYS A 224 -13.30 -0.94 17.46
C CYS A 224 -11.77 -0.75 17.62
N LYS A 225 -11.32 0.31 18.28
CA LYS A 225 -9.87 0.65 18.38
C LYS A 225 -9.01 -0.46 18.97
N GLY A 226 -9.58 -1.32 19.81
CA GLY A 226 -8.89 -2.50 20.38
C GLY A 226 -8.44 -3.53 19.33
N LEU A 227 -9.02 -3.52 18.11
CA LEU A 227 -8.58 -4.35 16.99
C LEU A 227 -7.29 -3.85 16.35
N VAL A 228 -6.99 -2.55 16.46
CA VAL A 228 -5.80 -1.92 15.89
C VAL A 228 -4.69 -1.95 16.93
N LYS A 229 -3.72 -2.86 16.75
CA LYS A 229 -2.70 -3.14 17.77
C LYS A 229 -1.57 -2.13 17.82
N LEU A 230 -1.23 -1.52 16.69
CA LEU A 230 -0.19 -0.51 16.62
C LEU A 230 -0.82 0.88 16.84
N PRO A 231 -0.38 1.64 17.86
CA PRO A 231 -0.88 3.00 18.09
C PRO A 231 -0.69 3.91 16.88
N SER A 232 0.42 3.74 16.13
CA SER A 232 0.68 4.47 14.89
C SER A 232 -0.39 4.24 13.83
N ASP A 233 -0.88 3.01 13.69
CA ASP A 233 -1.90 2.66 12.69
C ASP A 233 -3.25 3.25 13.08
N LEU A 234 -3.59 3.23 14.37
CA LEU A 234 -4.81 3.85 14.88
C LEU A 234 -4.81 5.36 14.63
N THR A 235 -3.70 6.03 14.94
CA THR A 235 -3.52 7.45 14.65
C THR A 235 -3.60 7.73 13.15
N ALA A 236 -2.94 6.93 12.30
CA ALA A 236 -3.00 7.10 10.85
C ALA A 236 -4.44 7.00 10.32
N LEU A 237 -5.22 6.02 10.80
CA LEU A 237 -6.63 5.87 10.45
C LEU A 237 -7.46 7.08 10.91
N ARG A 238 -7.25 7.59 12.13
CA ARG A 238 -7.94 8.79 12.63
C ARG A 238 -7.62 10.02 11.80
N VAL A 239 -6.33 10.27 11.55
CA VAL A 239 -5.85 11.39 10.73
C VAL A 239 -6.47 11.35 9.34
N GLN A 240 -6.49 10.17 8.71
CA GLN A 240 -7.14 9.98 7.41
C GLN A 240 -8.63 10.32 7.47
N LEU A 241 -9.37 9.77 8.44
CA LEU A 241 -10.81 9.99 8.56
C LEU A 241 -11.18 11.45 8.87
N PHE A 242 -10.43 12.12 9.75
CA PHE A 242 -10.62 13.55 10.03
C PHE A 242 -10.32 14.41 8.81
N SER A 243 -9.25 14.10 8.08
CA SER A 243 -8.86 14.83 6.87
C SER A 243 -9.90 14.70 5.76
N GLU A 244 -10.36 13.48 5.49
CA GLU A 244 -11.43 13.21 4.52
C GLU A 244 -12.79 13.81 4.95
N GLY A 245 -13.01 14.01 6.26
CA GLY A 245 -14.20 14.64 6.81
C GLY A 245 -14.16 16.17 6.82
N GLY A 246 -13.06 16.78 6.37
CA GLY A 246 -12.84 18.23 6.43
C GLY A 246 -12.52 18.77 7.84
N GLN A 247 -12.37 17.90 8.82
CA GLN A 247 -12.01 18.21 10.22
C GLN A 247 -10.48 18.30 10.36
N LEU A 248 -9.88 19.23 9.61
CA LEU A 248 -8.42 19.35 9.51
C LEU A 248 -7.76 19.73 10.85
N ALA A 249 -8.44 20.51 11.70
CA ALA A 249 -7.90 20.89 13.01
C ALA A 249 -7.70 19.66 13.92
N GLU A 250 -8.67 18.75 13.91
CA GLU A 250 -8.63 17.49 14.64
C GLU A 250 -7.57 16.55 14.07
N ALA A 251 -7.44 16.48 12.74
CA ALA A 251 -6.38 15.72 12.07
C ALA A 251 -4.98 16.22 12.49
N VAL A 252 -4.77 17.54 12.50
CA VAL A 252 -3.52 18.17 12.93
C VAL A 252 -3.21 17.87 14.40
N GLN A 253 -4.21 17.92 15.27
CA GLN A 253 -4.03 17.58 16.69
C GLN A 253 -3.63 16.12 16.88
N GLU A 254 -4.24 15.19 16.15
CA GLU A 254 -3.90 13.77 16.25
C GLU A 254 -2.49 13.49 15.70
N ALA A 255 -2.12 14.10 14.57
CA ALA A 255 -0.75 14.02 14.04
C ALA A 255 0.29 14.61 15.02
N ARG A 256 -0.04 15.73 15.70
CA ARG A 256 0.81 16.29 16.76
C ARG A 256 1.02 15.31 17.92
N ARG A 257 -0.06 14.64 18.39
CA ARG A 257 0.04 13.63 19.47
C ARG A 257 0.95 12.48 19.08
N GLN A 258 0.92 12.05 17.81
CA GLN A 258 1.81 11.02 17.29
C GLN A 258 3.28 11.46 17.34
N VAL A 259 3.56 12.68 16.89
CA VAL A 259 4.90 13.27 16.92
C VAL A 259 5.42 13.41 18.36
N LEU A 260 4.57 13.80 19.31
CA LEU A 260 4.93 13.86 20.74
C LEU A 260 5.25 12.48 21.32
N SER A 261 4.50 11.46 20.90
CA SER A 261 4.66 10.08 21.38
C SER A 261 5.85 9.36 20.74
N SER A 262 6.19 9.69 19.50
CA SER A 262 7.34 9.13 18.77
C SER A 262 8.08 10.21 17.97
N PRO A 263 8.90 11.06 18.64
CA PRO A 263 9.61 12.17 17.99
C PRO A 263 10.62 11.73 16.91
N GLY A 264 11.06 10.47 16.94
CA GLY A 264 11.99 9.88 15.96
C GLY A 264 11.30 9.27 14.73
N SER A 265 9.97 9.34 14.61
CA SER A 265 9.25 8.82 13.46
C SER A 265 9.24 9.82 12.31
N CYS A 266 10.02 9.53 11.26
CA CYS A 266 10.08 10.39 10.07
C CYS A 266 8.72 10.52 9.37
N GLY A 267 7.94 9.44 9.29
CA GLY A 267 6.59 9.46 8.72
C GLY A 267 5.64 10.39 9.48
N ALA A 268 5.61 10.27 10.82
CA ALA A 268 4.74 11.12 11.65
C ALA A 268 5.08 12.61 11.52
N VAL A 269 6.37 12.94 11.46
CA VAL A 269 6.84 14.32 11.28
C VAL A 269 6.47 14.85 9.89
N GLN A 270 6.63 14.05 8.84
CA GLN A 270 6.22 14.45 7.48
C GLN A 270 4.70 14.64 7.36
N ASP A 271 3.91 13.75 7.95
CA ASP A 271 2.45 13.86 7.93
C ASP A 271 1.96 15.07 8.72
N TYR A 272 2.49 15.30 9.93
CA TYR A 272 2.19 16.51 10.70
C TYR A 272 2.61 17.77 9.95
N ALA A 273 3.81 17.80 9.39
CA ALA A 273 4.31 18.93 8.62
C ALA A 273 3.44 19.22 7.40
N ARG A 274 2.91 18.22 6.70
CA ARG A 274 1.97 18.43 5.57
C ARG A 274 0.63 18.98 6.06
N LEU A 275 0.02 18.34 7.06
CA LEU A 275 -1.32 18.69 7.55
C LEU A 275 -1.43 20.11 8.09
N VAL A 276 -0.38 20.64 8.74
CA VAL A 276 -0.42 22.03 9.25
C VAL A 276 -0.51 23.07 8.14
N PHE A 277 -0.04 22.77 6.92
CA PHE A 277 -0.22 23.67 5.77
C PHE A 277 -1.63 23.58 5.17
N ASP A 278 -2.24 22.40 5.24
CA ASP A 278 -3.62 22.19 4.76
C ASP A 278 -4.64 22.83 5.70
N CYS A 279 -4.37 22.85 7.01
CA CYS A 279 -5.26 23.42 8.04
C CYS A 279 -5.22 24.97 8.13
N ARG A 280 -4.53 25.67 7.23
CA ARG A 280 -4.23 27.11 7.37
C ARG A 280 -5.48 27.98 7.55
N PRO A 281 -5.58 28.76 8.64
CA PRO A 281 -6.33 30.01 8.60
C PRO A 281 -5.58 31.05 7.76
N SER A 282 -6.34 31.98 7.18
CA SER A 282 -5.84 33.16 6.47
C SER A 282 -4.88 33.96 7.35
N ARG A 283 -3.57 33.80 7.12
CA ARG A 283 -2.45 34.65 7.60
C ARG A 283 -2.49 35.04 9.10
N PRO A 284 -1.61 34.47 9.93
CA PRO A 284 -1.14 35.16 11.12
C PRO A 284 0.02 36.08 10.69
N SER A 285 -0.21 37.39 10.68
CA SER A 285 0.87 38.37 10.73
C SER A 285 1.35 38.44 12.17
N ASN A 286 2.49 37.85 12.50
CA ASN A 286 3.23 38.28 13.69
C ASN A 286 4.72 38.05 13.44
N SER A 287 5.43 39.15 13.25
CA SER A 287 6.89 39.25 13.27
C SER A 287 7.40 39.24 14.71
N SER A 288 6.93 38.28 15.52
CA SER A 288 7.47 38.07 16.87
C SER A 288 8.71 37.18 16.75
N PRO A 289 9.81 37.50 17.45
CA PRO A 289 10.97 36.63 17.46
C PRO A 289 10.57 35.25 17.99
N PHE A 290 11.08 34.19 17.37
CA PHE A 290 10.84 32.83 17.86
C PHE A 290 11.35 32.68 19.29
N PRO A 291 10.51 32.24 20.24
CA PRO A 291 10.94 32.05 21.62
C PRO A 291 11.94 30.88 21.69
N SER A 292 12.95 31.03 22.55
CA SER A 292 13.78 29.90 22.97
C SER A 292 13.01 29.12 24.03
N VAL A 293 12.72 27.85 23.76
CA VAL A 293 11.93 26.98 24.65
C VAL A 293 12.73 25.75 25.07
N SER A 294 12.74 25.48 26.37
CA SER A 294 13.56 24.48 27.04
C SER A 294 12.76 23.25 27.47
N SER A 295 11.45 23.40 27.64
CA SER A 295 10.53 22.32 28.07
C SER A 295 9.28 22.25 27.20
N LEU A 296 8.58 21.10 27.26
CA LEU A 296 7.28 20.94 26.60
C LEU A 296 6.20 21.85 27.21
N GLU A 297 6.28 22.21 28.50
CA GLU A 297 5.34 23.17 29.08
C GLU A 297 5.49 24.56 28.46
N GLU A 298 6.73 25.01 28.24
CA GLU A 298 7.01 26.28 27.57
C GLU A 298 6.53 26.28 26.10
N VAL A 299 6.66 25.13 25.41
CA VAL A 299 6.10 24.95 24.05
C VAL A 299 4.59 25.15 24.05
N GLU A 300 3.87 24.56 25.02
CA GLU A 300 2.41 24.69 25.11
C GLU A 300 1.97 26.12 25.48
N GLN A 301 2.73 26.82 26.34
CA GLN A 301 2.45 28.21 26.71
C GLN A 301 2.54 29.19 25.53
N HIS A 302 3.41 28.91 24.55
CA HIS A 302 3.62 29.76 23.38
C HIS A 302 2.79 29.34 22.15
N ARG A 303 1.80 28.45 22.33
CA ARG A 303 0.92 28.04 21.24
C ARG A 303 0.07 29.21 20.75
N THR A 304 -0.12 29.23 19.44
CA THR A 304 -0.92 30.23 18.75
C THR A 304 -2.00 29.54 17.90
N LYS A 305 -2.81 30.34 17.20
CA LYS A 305 -3.74 29.84 16.18
C LYS A 305 -3.03 29.40 14.88
N ASP A 306 -1.74 29.69 14.75
CA ASP A 306 -0.94 29.26 13.62
C ASP A 306 -0.34 27.88 13.89
N GLU A 307 -0.88 26.86 13.23
CA GLU A 307 -0.38 25.49 13.39
C GLU A 307 1.00 25.30 12.75
N VAL A 308 1.39 26.11 11.76
CA VAL A 308 2.75 26.09 11.20
C VAL A 308 3.76 26.62 12.23
N TRP A 309 3.42 27.72 12.92
CA TRP A 309 4.21 28.22 14.05
C TRP A 309 4.34 27.18 15.16
N ASN A 310 3.22 26.57 15.56
CA ASN A 310 3.20 25.56 16.62
C ASN A 310 4.05 24.33 16.27
N ALA A 311 4.07 23.92 15.00
CA ALA A 311 4.90 22.82 14.52
C ALA A 311 6.38 23.18 14.48
N LEU A 312 6.72 24.38 14.00
CA LEU A 312 8.10 24.86 13.94
C LEU A 312 8.69 25.01 15.35
N LEU A 313 7.92 25.54 16.30
CA LEU A 313 8.31 25.63 17.70
C LEU A 313 8.58 24.24 18.30
N LEU A 314 7.71 23.27 18.04
CA LEU A 314 7.86 21.90 18.52
C LEU A 314 9.12 21.22 17.95
N PHE A 315 9.38 21.35 16.66
CA PHE A 315 10.57 20.74 16.05
C PHE A 315 11.86 21.38 16.57
N ARG A 316 11.90 22.71 16.73
CA ARG A 316 13.06 23.39 17.32
C ARG A 316 13.33 22.93 18.76
N HIS A 317 12.29 22.74 19.56
CA HIS A 317 12.43 22.14 20.90
C HIS A 317 13.06 20.74 20.80
N PHE A 318 12.54 19.87 19.92
CA PHE A 318 13.07 18.52 19.75
C PHE A 318 14.50 18.45 19.20
N GLN A 319 14.98 19.47 18.47
CA GLN A 319 16.38 19.55 18.07
C GLN A 319 17.33 19.81 19.25
N GLN A 320 16.83 20.34 20.36
CA GLN A 320 17.60 20.61 21.59
C GLN A 320 17.55 19.42 22.56
N VAL A 321 16.48 18.63 22.52
CA VAL A 321 16.30 17.46 23.36
C VAL A 321 17.21 16.32 22.91
N LYS A 322 17.90 15.68 23.86
CA LYS A 322 18.71 14.50 23.57
C LYS A 322 17.84 13.24 23.45
N GLU A 323 18.08 12.40 22.44
CA GLU A 323 17.44 11.08 22.28
C GLU A 323 17.79 10.18 23.47
N THR A 324 16.77 9.69 24.17
CA THR A 324 16.91 8.86 25.39
C THR A 324 16.96 7.35 25.13
N GLY A 325 17.10 6.86 23.89
CA GLY A 325 17.16 5.41 23.64
C GLY A 325 17.52 4.95 22.22
N ILE A 326 18.42 3.95 22.18
CA ILE A 326 18.89 3.10 21.06
C ILE A 326 18.89 3.77 19.68
N SER A 327 19.85 4.67 19.47
CA SER A 327 20.25 5.11 18.15
C SER A 327 20.73 3.90 17.32
N SER A 328 19.99 3.51 16.29
CA SER A 328 20.52 2.72 15.18
C SER A 328 21.42 3.61 14.31
N GLY A 329 22.51 4.12 14.88
CA GLY A 329 23.51 4.92 14.15
C GLY A 329 24.05 6.13 14.90
N GLY A 330 24.84 5.89 15.95
CA GLY A 330 25.93 6.77 16.38
C GLY A 330 25.61 8.21 16.84
N GLY A 331 25.79 8.43 18.13
CA GLY A 331 26.79 9.38 18.64
C GLY A 331 26.38 10.83 18.91
N SER A 332 25.42 11.42 18.19
CA SER A 332 25.01 12.81 18.52
C SER A 332 24.01 12.86 19.68
N GLY A 333 23.22 11.80 19.86
CA GLY A 333 22.10 11.79 20.82
C GLY A 333 21.11 12.92 20.56
N VAL A 334 21.02 13.46 19.34
CA VAL A 334 20.15 14.58 18.95
C VAL A 334 19.16 14.05 17.93
N ASN A 335 17.90 14.49 18.03
CA ASN A 335 16.84 14.05 17.13
C ASN A 335 17.05 14.56 15.69
N ARG A 336 17.59 13.69 14.83
CA ARG A 336 17.76 13.93 13.38
C ARG A 336 16.43 14.28 12.69
N VAL A 337 15.35 13.61 13.08
CA VAL A 337 14.04 13.75 12.44
C VAL A 337 13.42 15.12 12.71
N ALA A 338 13.69 15.72 13.87
CA ALA A 338 13.25 17.08 14.18
C ALA A 338 13.86 18.13 13.24
N PHE A 339 15.10 17.96 12.78
CA PHE A 339 15.69 18.82 11.75
C PHE A 339 14.99 18.65 10.40
N ILE A 340 14.72 17.41 10.00
CA ILE A 340 14.00 17.11 8.76
C ILE A 340 12.59 17.73 8.83
N GLY A 341 11.91 17.66 9.97
CA GLY A 341 10.62 18.31 10.19
C GLY A 341 10.64 19.83 9.97
N GLU A 342 11.61 20.54 10.54
CA GLU A 342 11.78 21.98 10.28
C GLU A 342 12.07 22.28 8.80
N LEU A 343 12.95 21.50 8.15
CA LEU A 343 13.25 21.66 6.73
C LEU A 343 12.03 21.43 5.85
N GLU A 344 11.19 20.43 6.16
CA GLU A 344 9.93 20.17 5.45
C GLU A 344 8.93 21.32 5.62
N LEU A 345 8.80 21.89 6.83
CA LEU A 345 7.94 23.06 7.06
C LEU A 345 8.42 24.25 6.23
N ARG A 346 9.73 24.53 6.21
CA ARG A 346 10.29 25.63 5.41
C ARG A 346 10.09 25.42 3.93
N ARG A 347 10.33 24.21 3.43
CA ARG A 347 10.07 23.83 2.03
C ARG A 347 8.63 24.09 1.63
N ALA A 348 7.68 23.62 2.44
CA ALA A 348 6.25 23.83 2.19
C ALA A 348 5.86 25.32 2.29
N GLY A 349 6.46 26.07 3.21
CA GLY A 349 6.31 27.52 3.33
C GLY A 349 6.73 28.28 2.07
N LEU A 350 7.93 28.00 1.56
CA LEU A 350 8.47 28.61 0.34
C LEU A 350 7.60 28.28 -0.88
N ALA A 351 7.25 27.01 -1.08
CA ALA A 351 6.38 26.59 -2.18
C ALA A 351 4.99 27.27 -2.12
N ALA A 352 4.40 27.39 -0.93
CA ALA A 352 3.13 28.09 -0.75
C ALA A 352 3.22 29.61 -1.00
N SER A 353 4.40 30.21 -0.81
CA SER A 353 4.65 31.62 -1.12
C SER A 353 4.75 31.85 -2.63
N GLU A 354 5.52 30.99 -3.32
CA GLU A 354 5.68 31.03 -4.78
C GLU A 354 4.35 30.82 -5.52
N LEU A 355 3.53 29.86 -5.08
CA LEU A 355 2.19 29.63 -5.65
C LEU A 355 1.25 30.83 -5.50
N LYS A 356 1.50 31.71 -4.52
CA LYS A 356 0.75 32.96 -4.31
C LYS A 356 1.34 34.15 -5.09
N GLY A 357 2.39 33.94 -5.89
CA GLY A 357 3.08 35.00 -6.63
C GLY A 357 3.91 35.93 -5.75
N ASN A 358 4.11 35.59 -4.48
CA ASN A 358 4.97 36.37 -3.59
C ASN A 358 6.43 36.00 -3.81
N ALA A 359 7.31 36.99 -3.91
CA ALA A 359 8.74 36.75 -3.86
C ALA A 359 9.10 36.06 -2.53
N THR A 360 9.89 35.00 -2.60
CA THR A 360 10.47 34.35 -1.43
C THR A 360 11.39 35.35 -0.71
N SER A 361 11.15 35.57 0.59
CA SER A 361 11.94 36.52 1.36
C SER A 361 13.38 36.01 1.48
N ALA A 362 14.37 36.90 1.32
CA ALA A 362 15.76 36.58 1.57
C ALA A 362 15.99 36.04 2.99
N ALA A 363 15.16 36.47 3.95
CA ALA A 363 15.19 35.96 5.32
C ALA A 363 14.74 34.49 5.41
N ASP A 364 13.71 34.08 4.67
CA ASP A 364 13.21 32.71 4.69
C ASP A 364 14.23 31.73 4.10
N VAL A 365 14.94 32.17 3.05
CA VAL A 365 16.03 31.40 2.42
C VAL A 365 17.25 31.34 3.34
N ALA A 366 17.62 32.46 3.99
CA ALA A 366 18.72 32.50 4.94
C ALA A 366 18.49 31.55 6.12
N ASP A 367 17.27 31.53 6.66
CA ASP A 367 16.93 30.60 7.73
C ASP A 367 16.97 29.13 7.25
N LEU A 368 16.49 28.82 6.04
CA LEU A 368 16.58 27.47 5.48
C LEU A 368 18.04 27.02 5.39
N VAL A 369 18.91 27.88 4.84
CA VAL A 369 20.35 27.61 4.76
C VAL A 369 20.93 27.42 6.16
N GLY A 370 20.56 28.25 7.13
CA GLY A 370 21.00 28.10 8.52
C GLY A 370 20.58 26.77 9.14
N THR A 371 19.36 26.28 8.88
CA THR A 371 18.92 24.96 9.32
C THR A 371 19.74 23.84 8.66
N MET A 372 20.05 23.96 7.36
CA MET A 372 20.87 22.99 6.63
C MET A 372 22.32 22.96 7.14
N GLU A 373 22.93 24.12 7.40
CA GLU A 373 24.26 24.23 8.00
C GLU A 373 24.30 23.58 9.38
N ALA A 374 23.31 23.88 10.23
CA ALA A 374 23.18 23.23 11.54
C ALA A 374 23.05 21.71 11.44
N PHE A 375 22.34 21.22 10.42
CA PHE A 375 22.24 19.78 10.15
C PHE A 375 23.57 19.17 9.72
N VAL A 376 24.31 19.80 8.79
CA VAL A 376 25.64 19.34 8.35
C VAL A 376 26.64 19.34 9.51
N LEU A 377 26.61 20.36 10.37
CA LEU A 377 27.49 20.43 11.54
C LEU A 377 27.29 19.24 12.49
N ARG A 378 26.05 18.75 12.63
CA ARG A 378 25.72 17.63 13.53
C ARG A 378 25.83 16.26 12.88
N PHE A 379 25.46 16.15 11.61
CA PHE A 379 25.30 14.87 10.91
C PHE A 379 26.24 14.70 9.71
N GLY A 380 27.10 15.66 9.38
CA GLY A 380 27.95 15.66 8.18
C GLY A 380 28.90 14.48 8.06
N SER A 381 29.30 13.87 9.18
CA SER A 381 30.09 12.63 9.21
C SER A 381 29.30 11.36 8.92
N ARG A 382 27.97 11.46 8.77
CA ARG A 382 27.06 10.33 8.57
C ARG A 382 26.73 10.15 7.09
N CYS A 383 26.65 8.89 6.64
CA CYS A 383 26.32 8.54 5.26
C CYS A 383 24.93 9.01 4.81
N HIS A 384 23.99 9.16 5.74
CA HIS A 384 22.63 9.64 5.44
C HIS A 384 22.56 11.16 5.25
N CYS A 385 23.58 11.94 5.65
CA CYS A 385 23.52 13.40 5.63
C CYS A 385 23.19 13.96 4.24
N PHE A 386 23.87 13.47 3.21
CA PHE A 386 23.63 13.89 1.85
C PHE A 386 22.22 13.54 1.39
N PHE A 387 21.76 12.31 1.65
CA PHE A 387 20.43 11.85 1.24
C PHE A 387 19.30 12.60 1.94
N ASP A 388 19.50 13.01 3.19
CA ASP A 388 18.53 13.80 3.96
C ASP A 388 18.43 15.24 3.45
N LEU A 389 19.55 15.85 3.07
CA LEU A 389 19.56 17.23 2.57
C LEU A 389 19.22 17.34 1.09
N LYS A 390 19.45 16.28 0.31
CA LYS A 390 19.23 16.26 -1.14
C LYS A 390 17.85 16.81 -1.57
N PRO A 391 16.72 16.47 -0.92
CA PRO A 391 15.41 17.02 -1.29
C PRO A 391 15.27 18.53 -1.11
N PHE A 392 16.10 19.15 -0.27
CA PHE A 392 16.03 20.59 0.05
C PHE A 392 17.02 21.42 -0.77
N LEU A 393 18.07 20.81 -1.32
CA LEU A 393 19.07 21.51 -2.14
C LEU A 393 18.47 22.16 -3.40
N CYS A 394 17.40 21.61 -3.97
CA CYS A 394 16.73 22.19 -5.13
C CYS A 394 16.13 23.58 -4.84
N LEU A 395 15.82 23.88 -3.57
CA LEU A 395 15.26 25.16 -3.15
C LEU A 395 16.29 26.29 -3.20
N LEU A 396 17.59 25.96 -3.12
CA LEU A 396 18.68 26.94 -3.18
C LEU A 396 18.94 27.42 -4.61
N GLN A 397 18.64 26.60 -5.62
CA GLN A 397 18.80 26.97 -7.03
C GLN A 397 17.73 27.98 -7.50
N ALA A 398 16.55 27.99 -6.89
CA ALA A 398 15.48 28.93 -7.20
C ALA A 398 15.76 30.36 -6.66
N GLY A 399 16.54 30.48 -5.58
CA GLY A 399 16.92 31.77 -4.98
C GLY A 399 18.10 32.48 -5.66
N PHE A 400 18.91 31.75 -6.43
CA PHE A 400 20.00 32.30 -7.24
C PHE A 400 19.53 32.58 -8.68
N ARG A 401 18.70 33.61 -8.87
CA ARG A 401 18.75 34.36 -10.13
C ARG A 401 19.95 35.30 -10.04
N PRO A 402 21.04 35.09 -10.81
CA PRO A 402 22.15 36.03 -10.79
C PRO A 402 21.67 37.36 -11.38
N ASN A 403 21.32 38.31 -10.51
CA ASN A 403 21.36 39.73 -10.83
C ASN A 403 22.84 40.15 -10.85
N SER A 404 23.55 39.75 -11.88
CA SER A 404 24.79 40.40 -12.27
C SER A 404 25.08 40.08 -13.73
N HIS A 405 24.98 41.11 -14.56
CA HIS A 405 25.72 41.20 -15.80
C HIS A 405 27.21 40.99 -15.49
N PHE A 406 27.69 39.76 -15.59
CA PHE A 406 29.09 39.53 -15.92
C PHE A 406 29.16 39.48 -17.44
N SER A 407 29.44 40.67 -18.02
CA SER A 407 29.93 40.75 -19.39
C SER A 407 31.32 40.11 -19.40
N ILE A 408 31.46 39.04 -20.17
CA ILE A 408 32.77 38.53 -20.57
C ILE A 408 33.22 39.43 -21.72
N ASN A 409 34.30 40.18 -21.49
CA ASN A 409 35.27 40.56 -22.50
C ASN A 409 36.61 39.97 -22.07
#